data_AF-A0A3D1HQN9-F1
#
_entry.id   AF-A0A3D1HQN9-F1
#
_cell.length_a   1.000
_cell.length_b   1.000
_cell.length_c   1.000
_cell.angle_alpha   90.00
_cell.angle_beta   90.00
_cell.angle_gamma   90.00
#
_symmetry.space_group_name_H-M   'P 1'
#
loop_
_entity.id
_entity.type
_entity.pdbx_description
1 polymer ?
#
loop_
_entity_poly.entity_id
_entity_poly.type
_entity_poly.pdbx_seq_one_letter_code
_entity_poly.pdbx_strand_id
1 'polypeptide(L)' 'PMPYTFAWQMAPRGYADEFHLHAVFQPLKRAADKMKYLASVEQFTGFFLVDLLPEAAADILNGQDGQRG' A
#
# COMPACT_ATOMS: atom_id res chain seq x y z
N PRO A 1 9.39 8.86 11.49
CA PRO A 1 8.07 9.00 10.82
C PRO A 1 8.00 8.10 9.59
N MET A 2 6.79 7.71 9.14
CA MET A 2 6.58 6.88 7.95
C MET A 2 6.24 7.75 6.73
N PRO A 3 7.14 7.90 5.73
CA PRO A 3 6.80 8.53 4.46
C PRO A 3 5.82 7.65 3.67
N TYR A 4 4.87 8.29 2.99
CA TYR A 4 3.85 7.65 2.17
C TYR A 4 3.50 8.52 0.95
N THR A 5 2.99 7.89 -0.10
CA THR A 5 2.19 8.57 -1.13
C THR A 5 0.71 8.38 -0.83
N PHE A 6 -0.11 9.32 -1.30
CA PHE A 6 -1.55 9.34 -1.11
C PHE A 6 -2.25 9.68 -2.43
N ALA A 7 -3.36 9.00 -2.71
CA ALA A 7 -4.18 9.27 -3.87
C ALA A 7 -5.67 9.03 -3.58
N TRP A 8 -6.53 9.80 -4.25
CA TRP A 8 -7.95 9.51 -4.38
C TRP A 8 -8.20 8.76 -5.69
N GLN A 9 -8.88 7.63 -5.62
CA GLN A 9 -9.45 6.97 -6.80
C GLN A 9 -10.94 7.26 -6.84
N MET A 10 -11.38 7.89 -7.93
CA MET A 10 -12.75 8.39 -8.08
C MET A 10 -13.26 8.08 -9.48
N ALA A 11 -14.57 7.92 -9.61
CA ALA A 11 -15.20 7.76 -10.90
C ALA A 11 -14.96 9.01 -11.79
N PRO A 12 -14.71 8.84 -13.09
CA PRO A 12 -14.86 9.92 -14.04
C PRO A 12 -16.28 10.51 -13.97
N ARG A 13 -16.42 11.78 -14.36
CA ARG A 13 -17.72 12.45 -14.33
C ARG A 13 -18.74 11.68 -15.18
N GLY A 14 -19.88 11.32 -14.58
CA GLY A 14 -20.96 10.58 -15.23
C GLY A 14 -20.99 9.07 -14.98
N TYR A 15 -19.98 8.51 -14.29
CA TYR A 15 -19.85 7.07 -14.03
C TYR A 15 -19.92 6.72 -12.53
N ALA A 16 -20.58 7.56 -11.72
CA ALA A 16 -20.58 7.43 -10.26
C ALA A 16 -21.25 6.14 -9.77
N ASP A 17 -22.20 5.59 -10.53
CA ASP A 17 -22.92 4.36 -10.19
C ASP A 17 -22.09 3.08 -10.47
N GLU A 18 -20.96 3.21 -11.17
CA GLU A 18 -20.10 2.08 -11.57
C GLU A 18 -18.84 1.93 -10.72
N PHE A 19 -18.52 2.91 -9.86
CA PHE A 19 -17.26 2.92 -9.12
C PHE A 19 -17.37 3.52 -7.72
N HIS A 20 -16.80 2.81 -6.74
CA HIS A 20 -16.75 3.26 -5.35
C HIS A 20 -15.50 4.10 -5.08
N LEU A 21 -15.73 5.36 -4.68
CA LEU A 21 -14.70 6.27 -4.18
C LEU A 21 -13.88 5.60 -3.07
N HIS A 22 -12.55 5.61 -3.19
CA HIS A 22 -11.67 5.19 -2.13
C HIS A 22 -10.34 5.94 -2.16
N ALA A 23 -9.67 5.97 -1.01
CA ALA A 23 -8.35 6.53 -0.85
C ALA A 23 -7.30 5.41 -0.78
N VAL A 24 -6.12 5.67 -1.34
CA VAL A 24 -5.00 4.72 -1.35
C VAL A 24 -3.81 5.38 -0.67
N PHE A 25 -3.29 4.70 0.35
CA PHE A 25 -2.04 5.04 1.02
C PHE A 25 -0.98 4.01 0.65
N GLN A 26 0.21 4.45 0.24
CA GLN A 26 1.32 3.55 -0.07
C GLN A 26 2.53 3.94 0.79
N PRO A 27 2.71 3.30 1.96
CA PRO A 27 3.87 3.51 2.81
C PRO A 27 5.15 3.03 2.13
N LEU A 28 6.24 3.80 2.29
CA LEU A 28 7.48 3.55 1.56
C LEU A 28 8.60 2.88 2.38
N LYS A 29 8.45 2.70 3.71
CA LYS A 29 9.47 1.99 4.49
C LYS A 29 9.24 0.48 4.47
N ARG A 30 10.32 -0.29 4.37
CA ARG A 30 10.35 -1.75 4.59
C ARG A 30 10.89 -2.14 5.96
N ALA A 31 11.73 -1.29 6.54
CA ALA A 31 12.25 -1.42 7.89
C ALA A 31 12.56 -0.02 8.47
N ALA A 32 13.10 0.06 9.69
CA ALA A 32 13.45 1.33 10.32
C ALA A 32 14.43 2.17 9.48
N ASP A 33 15.32 1.52 8.75
CA ASP A 33 16.43 2.09 7.95
C ASP A 33 16.33 1.78 6.45
N LYS A 34 15.30 1.04 6.01
CA LYS A 34 15.16 0.57 4.62
C LYS A 34 13.92 1.14 3.94
N MET A 35 14.10 1.66 2.72
CA MET A 35 13.04 2.18 1.86
C MET A 35 12.72 1.23 0.70
N LYS A 36 11.45 1.21 0.27
CA LYS A 36 11.00 0.60 -0.99
C LYS A 36 11.22 1.61 -2.12
N TYR A 37 11.97 1.20 -3.12
CA TYR A 37 12.12 1.91 -4.38
C TYR A 37 11.33 1.14 -5.45
N LEU A 38 10.48 1.85 -6.19
CA LEU A 38 9.81 1.30 -7.37
C LEU A 38 10.84 1.36 -8.49
N ALA A 39 11.53 0.25 -8.74
CA ALA A 39 12.64 0.17 -9.68
C ALA A 39 12.16 -0.39 -11.03
N SER A 40 13.05 -1.02 -11.79
CA SER A 40 12.75 -1.49 -13.15
C SER A 40 11.56 -2.44 -13.22
N VAL A 41 11.42 -3.37 -12.26
CA VAL A 41 10.29 -4.31 -12.23
C VAL A 41 8.97 -3.53 -12.14
N GLU A 42 8.82 -2.66 -11.15
CA GLU A 42 7.59 -1.90 -10.95
C GLU A 42 7.32 -0.91 -12.10
N GLN A 43 8.36 -0.22 -12.58
CA GLN A 43 8.20 0.83 -13.59
C GLN A 43 7.92 0.29 -15.00
N PHE A 44 8.60 -0.78 -15.43
CA PHE A 44 8.50 -1.27 -16.80
C PHE A 44 7.48 -2.40 -16.98
N THR A 45 7.16 -3.15 -15.93
CA THR A 45 6.28 -4.33 -16.06
C THR A 45 4.91 -4.15 -15.41
N GLY A 46 4.78 -3.20 -14.47
CA GLY A 46 3.58 -3.05 -13.64
C GLY A 46 3.41 -4.14 -12.58
N PHE A 47 4.36 -5.08 -12.43
CA PHE A 47 4.37 -6.03 -11.32
C PHE A 47 4.93 -5.40 -10.05
N PHE A 48 4.38 -5.78 -8.89
CA PHE A 48 4.80 -5.28 -7.59
C PHE A 48 5.32 -6.41 -6.71
N LEU A 49 6.55 -6.25 -6.23
CA LEU A 49 7.14 -7.19 -5.28
C LEU A 49 6.97 -6.69 -3.85
N VAL A 50 6.33 -7.53 -3.03
CA VAL A 50 6.05 -7.29 -1.62
C VAL A 50 6.62 -8.45 -0.81
N ASP A 51 7.34 -8.11 0.25
CA ASP A 51 8.08 -8.99 1.15
C ASP A 51 7.31 -9.30 2.45
N LEU A 52 6.13 -8.71 2.61
CA LEU A 52 5.26 -8.86 3.77
C LEU A 52 3.85 -9.23 3.31
N LEU A 53 3.29 -10.28 3.90
CA LEU A 53 1.90 -10.67 3.63
C LEU A 53 0.94 -9.55 4.05
N PRO A 54 -0.14 -9.28 3.30
CA PRO A 54 -1.13 -8.27 3.67
C PRO A 54 -1.71 -8.45 5.07
N GLU A 55 -1.94 -9.70 5.48
CA GLU A 55 -2.47 -10.05 6.80
C GLU A 55 -1.49 -9.67 7.91
N ALA A 56 -0.20 -9.97 7.71
CA ALA A 56 0.84 -9.60 8.66
C ALA A 56 1.02 -8.08 8.75
N ALA A 57 0.92 -7.37 7.62
CA ALA A 57 0.95 -5.91 7.60
C ALA A 57 -0.24 -5.30 8.36
N ALA A 58 -1.44 -5.86 8.20
CA ALA A 58 -2.63 -5.43 8.92
C ALA A 58 -2.48 -5.66 10.43
N ASP A 59 -1.96 -6.82 10.84
CA ASP A 59 -1.71 -7.11 12.26
C ASP A 59 -0.73 -6.09 12.87
N ILE A 60 0.36 -5.75 12.17
CA ILE A 60 1.32 -4.71 12.62
C ILE A 60 0.62 -3.35 12.79
N LEU A 61 -0.19 -2.93 11.81
CA LEU A 61 -0.89 -1.64 11.85
C LEU A 61 -1.93 -1.57 12.99
N ASN A 62 -2.52 -2.73 13.33
CA ASN A 62 -3.46 -2.86 14.44
C ASN A 62 -2.77 -3.08 15.80
N GLY A 63 -1.44 -3.21 15.84
CA GLY A 63 -0.68 -3.52 17.05
C GLY A 63 -0.87 -4.95 17.58
N GLN A 64 -1.12 -5.91 16.69
CA GLN A 64 -1.46 -7.31 16.96
C GLN A 64 -0.36 -8.31 16.57
N ASP A 65 0.80 -7.83 16.12
CA ASP A 65 1.94 -8.61 15.61
C ASP A 65 2.60 -9.55 16.64
N GLY A 66 2.21 -9.47 17.91
CA GLY A 66 2.61 -10.39 18.99
C GLY A 66 1.50 -11.27 19.58
N GLN A 67 0.26 -11.22 19.09
CA GLN A 67 -0.90 -11.88 19.73
C GLN A 67 -1.26 -13.27 19.18
N ARG A 68 -0.56 -13.76 18.14
CA ARG A 68 -0.78 -15.10 17.54
C ARG A 68 0.27 -16.13 17.96
N GLY A 69 0.72 -16.06 19.21
CA GLY A 69 1.61 -17.05 19.84
C GLY A 69 0.86 -18.27 20.36
#